data_AF-A0A0C9ZBT4-F1
#
_entry.id   AF-A0A0C9ZBT4-F1
#
_cell.length_a   1.000
_cell.length_b   1.000
_cell.length_c   1.000
_cell.angle_alpha   90.00
_cell.angle_beta   90.00
_cell.angle_gamma   90.00
#
_symmetry.space_group_name_H-M   'P 1'
#
loop_
_entity.id
_entity.type
_entity.pdbx_description
1 polymer ?
#
loop_
_entity_poly.entity_id
_entity_poly.type
_entity_poly.pdbx_seq_one_letter_code
_entity_poly.pdbx_strand_id
1 'polypeptide(L)'
;MSHPPNSPTFALPPFDHVKADVILRSSDGVDFRVFRLFLSLASPFFETLFDLPQPSEEANVDMEIQDGLPVIPVSEGGKTLDSLLRFCYPCTLAEDPVIEDFREIINVLDAAKKYSLDAIQPAVCKSLFTPKILRANSLRCFAIACRARLQEQCILAAKCTLREPLVPGWFKEIELVTSTELLSLLTYHRKCSDAVQTLKDDLSWIPAELKPRYGSSCECPDGEFKKSSGTPDWWKSFLFSTFLDLLDKPCAESIQSNIEKVKRTLRNEGTPWAVSPRGCKLCREVAPDRLRELTIVFANKLEEVTSKVKLSLKF
;
A
#
# COMPACT_ATOMS: atom_id res chain seq x y z
N MET A 1 15.77 -32.14 33.26
CA MET A 1 16.83 -32.44 32.27
C MET A 1 17.15 -31.13 31.58
N SER A 2 18.31 -30.58 31.91
CA SER A 2 18.86 -29.35 31.34
C SER A 2 19.19 -29.61 29.86
N HIS A 3 18.57 -28.84 28.97
CA HIS A 3 18.99 -28.77 27.57
C HIS A 3 20.44 -28.22 27.52
N PRO A 4 21.32 -28.76 26.66
CA PRO A 4 22.62 -28.16 26.44
C PRO A 4 22.44 -26.75 25.86
N PRO A 5 23.36 -25.80 26.12
CA PRO A 5 23.33 -24.52 25.44
C PRO A 5 23.44 -24.81 23.94
N ASN A 6 22.42 -24.43 23.17
CA ASN A 6 22.42 -24.54 21.72
C ASN A 6 23.72 -23.91 21.21
N SER A 7 24.55 -24.69 20.53
CA SER A 7 25.67 -24.14 19.77
C SER A 7 25.11 -23.05 18.84
N PRO A 8 25.72 -21.86 18.79
CA PRO A 8 25.22 -20.79 17.96
C PRO A 8 25.17 -21.25 16.50
N THR A 9 24.05 -20.97 15.83
CA THR A 9 23.87 -21.37 14.44
C THR A 9 24.58 -20.33 13.58
N PHE A 10 25.54 -20.74 12.75
CA PHE A 10 26.19 -19.80 11.84
C PHE A 10 25.25 -19.36 10.72
N ALA A 11 25.32 -18.08 10.35
CA ALA A 11 24.63 -17.54 9.19
C ALA A 11 25.14 -18.19 7.88
N LEU A 12 24.28 -18.21 6.87
CA LEU A 12 24.62 -18.68 5.52
C LEU A 12 25.43 -17.62 4.74
N PRO A 13 26.02 -17.98 3.59
CA PRO A 13 26.65 -17.01 2.70
C PRO A 13 25.76 -15.78 2.42
N PRO A 14 26.33 -14.55 2.44
CA PRO A 14 27.77 -14.24 2.45
C PRO A 14 28.41 -14.08 3.86
N PHE A 15 27.70 -14.41 4.94
CA PHE A 15 28.11 -14.10 6.32
C PHE A 15 28.80 -15.26 7.05
N ASP A 16 29.49 -16.12 6.30
CA ASP A 16 30.23 -17.30 6.78
C ASP A 16 31.72 -17.26 6.41
N HIS A 17 32.22 -16.11 5.93
CA HIS A 17 33.56 -16.01 5.36
C HIS A 17 34.68 -16.20 6.41
N VAL A 18 35.64 -17.08 6.12
CA VAL A 18 36.73 -17.45 7.06
C VAL A 18 37.67 -16.31 7.43
N LYS A 19 37.78 -15.29 6.59
CA LYS A 19 38.60 -14.08 6.83
C LYS A 19 37.85 -12.92 7.50
N ALA A 20 36.61 -13.13 7.93
CA ALA A 20 35.90 -12.13 8.72
C ALA A 20 36.72 -11.73 9.96
N ASP A 21 36.57 -10.49 10.40
CA ASP A 21 37.35 -9.90 11.50
C ASP A 21 36.50 -9.62 12.75
N VAL A 22 35.19 -9.86 12.69
CA VAL A 22 34.26 -9.74 13.81
C VAL A 22 33.04 -10.66 13.62
N ILE A 23 32.46 -11.11 14.74
CA ILE A 23 31.18 -11.84 14.75
C ILE A 23 30.11 -10.93 15.34
N LEU A 24 29.00 -10.72 14.62
CA LEU A 24 27.78 -10.17 15.20
C LEU A 24 26.85 -11.32 15.58
N ARG A 25 26.44 -11.37 16.85
CA ARG A 25 25.49 -12.38 17.35
C ARG A 25 24.10 -11.79 17.47
N SER A 26 23.14 -12.35 16.75
CA SER A 26 21.73 -11.94 16.85
C SER A 26 21.11 -12.35 18.19
N SER A 27 19.98 -11.74 18.54
CA SER A 27 19.28 -12.04 19.80
C SER A 27 18.67 -13.44 19.88
N ASP A 28 18.51 -14.11 18.74
CA ASP A 28 18.10 -15.52 18.61
C ASP A 28 19.27 -16.49 18.43
N GLY A 29 20.52 -16.02 18.63
CA GLY A 29 21.72 -16.87 18.71
C GLY A 29 22.31 -17.30 17.36
N VAL A 30 22.08 -16.51 16.31
CA VAL A 30 22.70 -16.70 15.00
C VAL A 30 23.96 -15.85 14.89
N ASP A 31 25.07 -16.47 14.50
CA ASP A 31 26.38 -15.82 14.38
C ASP A 31 26.69 -15.43 12.94
N PHE A 32 26.92 -14.13 12.73
CA PHE A 32 27.26 -13.54 11.44
C PHE A 32 28.73 -13.16 11.42
N ARG A 33 29.52 -13.85 10.60
CA ARG A 33 30.93 -13.52 10.36
C ARG A 33 31.00 -12.37 9.36
N VAL A 34 31.37 -11.18 9.84
CA VAL A 34 31.37 -9.96 9.04
C VAL A 34 32.72 -9.24 9.01
N PHE A 35 32.85 -8.28 8.10
CA PHE A 35 34.03 -7.43 7.95
C PHE A 35 33.71 -6.03 8.48
N ARG A 36 34.46 -5.58 9.49
CA ARG A 36 34.37 -4.23 10.06
C ARG A 36 34.38 -3.16 8.99
N LEU A 37 35.26 -3.30 7.98
CA LEU A 37 35.40 -2.35 6.88
C LEU A 37 34.08 -2.05 6.17
N PHE A 38 33.31 -3.07 5.77
CA PHE A 38 32.06 -2.84 5.03
C PHE A 38 31.00 -2.18 5.89
N LEU A 39 30.93 -2.56 7.17
CA LEU A 39 29.99 -1.99 8.11
C LEU A 39 30.35 -0.53 8.44
N SER A 40 31.64 -0.21 8.66
CA SER A 40 32.11 1.17 8.88
C SER A 40 31.83 2.07 7.69
N LEU A 41 32.10 1.61 6.47
CA LEU A 41 31.83 2.39 5.26
C LEU A 41 30.33 2.62 5.01
N ALA A 42 29.48 1.68 5.44
CA ALA A 42 28.04 1.80 5.28
C ALA A 42 27.40 2.66 6.39
N SER A 43 27.95 2.65 7.60
CA SER A 43 27.31 3.17 8.81
C SER A 43 28.29 3.91 9.73
N PRO A 44 28.04 5.19 10.01
CA PRO A 44 28.81 5.95 11.01
C PRO A 44 28.71 5.37 12.42
N PHE A 45 27.60 4.68 12.73
CA PHE A 45 27.44 3.99 14.00
C PHE A 45 28.47 2.87 14.14
N PHE A 46 28.59 2.02 13.11
CA PHE A 46 29.55 0.91 13.15
C PHE A 46 30.99 1.40 13.08
N GLU A 47 31.28 2.46 12.31
CA GLU A 47 32.58 3.13 12.32
C GLU A 47 32.97 3.54 13.76
N THR A 48 32.08 4.26 14.44
CA THR A 48 32.31 4.69 15.83
C THR A 48 32.44 3.49 16.77
N LEU A 49 31.56 2.51 16.68
CA LEU A 49 31.57 1.30 17.52
C LEU A 49 32.91 0.57 17.43
N PHE A 50 33.48 0.50 16.23
CA PHE A 50 34.70 -0.25 15.96
C PHE A 50 35.97 0.50 16.33
N ASP A 51 35.91 1.83 16.41
CA ASP A 51 37.01 2.71 16.84
C ASP A 51 37.08 2.90 18.36
N LEU A 52 36.05 2.48 19.11
CA LEU A 52 36.08 2.54 20.58
C LEU A 52 37.26 1.70 21.11
N PRO A 53 38.04 2.24 22.08
CA PRO A 53 39.09 1.47 22.73
C PRO A 53 38.49 0.24 23.38
N GLN A 54 38.83 -0.95 22.88
CA GLN A 54 38.48 -2.18 23.58
C GLN A 54 39.34 -2.23 24.85
N PRO A 55 38.74 -2.42 26.04
CA PRO A 55 39.54 -2.63 27.24
C PRO A 55 40.49 -3.82 26.99
N SER A 56 41.74 -3.67 27.43
CA SER A 56 42.82 -4.63 27.16
C SER A 56 42.40 -6.06 27.52
N GLU A 57 42.93 -7.05 26.79
CA GLU A 57 42.62 -8.49 26.98
C GLU A 57 42.79 -8.97 28.44
N GLU A 58 43.65 -8.31 29.20
CA GLU A 58 43.92 -8.60 30.62
C GLU A 58 42.81 -8.11 31.58
N ALA A 59 41.90 -7.24 31.12
CA ALA A 59 40.86 -6.59 31.94
C ALA A 59 39.42 -7.04 31.60
N ASN A 60 39.20 -7.69 30.46
CA ASN A 60 37.87 -8.08 29.99
C ASN A 60 37.60 -9.58 30.17
N VAL A 61 37.13 -9.96 31.36
CA VAL A 61 36.62 -11.31 31.64
C VAL A 61 35.30 -11.59 30.88
N ASP A 62 34.65 -10.55 30.35
CA ASP A 62 33.32 -10.61 29.73
C ASP A 62 33.32 -10.47 28.19
N MET A 63 34.49 -10.31 27.54
CA MET A 63 34.53 -10.30 26.07
C MET A 63 34.49 -11.72 25.53
N GLU A 64 33.35 -12.07 24.93
CA GLU A 64 33.19 -13.35 24.26
C GLU A 64 34.05 -13.38 22.98
N ILE A 65 34.92 -14.39 22.90
CA ILE A 65 35.75 -14.66 21.73
C ILE A 65 35.35 -16.02 21.18
N GLN A 66 35.04 -16.07 19.88
CA GLN A 66 34.70 -17.30 19.18
C GLN A 66 35.55 -17.42 17.91
N ASP A 67 36.22 -18.56 17.74
CA ASP A 67 37.14 -18.82 16.64
C ASP A 67 38.25 -17.76 16.48
N GLY A 68 38.69 -17.16 17.59
CA GLY A 68 39.68 -16.09 17.61
C GLY A 68 39.14 -14.72 17.19
N LEU A 69 37.83 -14.57 17.03
CA LEU A 69 37.16 -13.32 16.67
C LEU A 69 36.35 -12.77 17.85
N PRO A 70 36.33 -11.43 18.04
CA PRO A 70 35.45 -10.82 19.02
C PRO A 70 33.98 -11.00 18.61
N VAL A 71 33.14 -11.39 19.57
CA VAL A 71 31.69 -11.55 19.41
C VAL A 71 30.99 -10.32 19.99
N ILE A 72 30.18 -9.64 19.17
CA ILE A 72 29.39 -8.48 19.56
C ILE A 72 27.90 -8.88 19.53
N PRO A 73 27.22 -8.97 20.67
CA PRO A 73 25.80 -9.24 20.70
C PRO A 73 24.99 -8.04 20.20
N VAL A 74 23.96 -8.30 19.41
CA VAL A 74 23.00 -7.30 18.92
C VAL A 74 21.57 -7.72 19.27
N SER A 75 20.63 -6.76 19.27
CA SER A 75 19.24 -7.00 19.70
C SER A 75 18.35 -7.58 18.61
N GLU A 76 18.77 -7.45 17.36
CA GLU A 76 18.07 -7.85 16.15
C GLU A 76 18.07 -9.37 16.03
N GLY A 77 16.94 -9.97 15.65
CA GLY A 77 16.89 -11.39 15.31
C GLY A 77 17.62 -11.66 13.99
N GLY A 78 18.05 -12.91 13.79
CA GLY A 78 18.94 -13.29 12.69
C GLY A 78 18.39 -12.92 11.32
N LYS A 79 17.07 -13.07 11.09
CA LYS A 79 16.43 -12.69 9.82
C LYS A 79 16.56 -11.18 9.53
N THR A 80 16.26 -10.33 10.51
CA THR A 80 16.38 -8.88 10.38
C THR A 80 17.83 -8.47 10.14
N LEU A 81 18.76 -9.09 10.88
CA LEU A 81 20.18 -8.79 10.79
C LEU A 81 20.76 -9.21 9.43
N ASP A 82 20.40 -10.40 8.91
CA ASP A 82 20.78 -10.85 7.57
C ASP A 82 20.32 -9.86 6.50
N SER A 83 19.03 -9.51 6.50
CA SER A 83 18.44 -8.55 5.55
C SER A 83 19.13 -7.19 5.63
N LEU A 84 19.45 -6.69 6.84
CA LEU A 84 20.17 -5.43 7.03
C LEU A 84 21.60 -5.48 6.49
N LEU A 85 22.37 -6.52 6.86
CA LEU A 85 23.77 -6.66 6.47
C LEU A 85 23.96 -6.79 4.96
N ARG A 86 22.97 -7.35 4.24
CA ARG A 86 22.98 -7.42 2.77
C ARG A 86 22.98 -6.04 2.11
N PHE A 87 22.49 -4.99 2.77
CA PHE A 87 22.63 -3.63 2.24
C PHE A 87 24.02 -3.02 2.47
N CYS A 88 24.82 -3.57 3.38
CA CYS A 88 26.17 -3.09 3.68
C CYS A 88 27.24 -3.75 2.80
N TYR A 89 26.93 -4.88 2.16
CA TYR A 89 27.93 -5.72 1.49
C TYR A 89 27.93 -5.53 -0.04
N PRO A 90 29.07 -5.21 -0.66
CA PRO A 90 29.15 -5.01 -2.11
C PRO A 90 28.68 -6.21 -2.94
N CYS A 91 28.95 -7.44 -2.49
CA CYS A 91 28.55 -8.67 -3.19
C CYS A 91 27.04 -8.89 -3.23
N THR A 92 26.28 -8.17 -2.42
CA THR A 92 24.82 -8.21 -2.37
C THR A 92 24.18 -6.94 -2.92
N LEU A 93 24.96 -5.97 -3.40
CA LEU A 93 24.45 -4.74 -4.04
C LEU A 93 23.99 -4.95 -5.50
N ALA A 94 24.19 -6.14 -6.08
CA ALA A 94 23.73 -6.43 -7.43
C ALA A 94 22.19 -6.50 -7.52
N GLU A 95 21.53 -6.92 -6.44
CA GLU A 95 20.07 -6.98 -6.31
C GLU A 95 19.68 -6.65 -4.86
N ASP A 96 18.79 -5.67 -4.68
CA ASP A 96 18.25 -5.35 -3.36
C ASP A 96 17.57 -6.59 -2.74
N PRO A 97 17.80 -6.92 -1.45
CA PRO A 97 17.16 -8.07 -0.83
C PRO A 97 15.64 -7.91 -0.85
N VAL A 98 14.95 -8.96 -1.31
CA VAL A 98 13.49 -8.98 -1.37
C VAL A 98 12.95 -9.31 0.02
N ILE A 99 12.25 -8.34 0.60
CA ILE A 99 11.56 -8.51 1.88
C ILE A 99 10.06 -8.56 1.61
N GLU A 100 9.43 -9.70 1.89
CA GLU A 100 7.99 -9.92 1.60
C GLU A 100 7.08 -9.71 2.81
N ASP A 101 7.63 -9.79 4.03
CA ASP A 101 6.87 -9.70 5.26
C ASP A 101 6.90 -8.27 5.86
N PHE A 102 5.72 -7.74 6.16
CA PHE A 102 5.58 -6.39 6.72
C PHE A 102 6.30 -6.23 8.07
N ARG A 103 6.31 -7.26 8.93
CA ARG A 103 6.98 -7.17 10.23
C ARG A 103 8.49 -7.14 10.07
N GLU A 104 9.02 -7.96 9.17
CA GLU A 104 10.43 -7.92 8.81
C GLU A 104 10.84 -6.54 8.28
N ILE A 105 10.02 -5.92 7.43
CA ILE A 105 10.32 -4.58 6.91
C ILE A 105 10.36 -3.54 8.02
N ILE A 106 9.39 -3.59 8.95
CA ILE A 106 9.39 -2.70 10.12
C ILE A 106 10.66 -2.90 10.93
N ASN A 107 11.04 -4.15 11.22
CA ASN A 107 12.24 -4.47 11.98
C ASN A 107 13.51 -3.98 11.27
N VAL A 108 13.61 -4.16 9.95
CA VAL A 108 14.75 -3.70 9.15
C VAL A 108 14.81 -2.18 9.12
N LEU A 109 13.69 -1.48 9.01
CA LEU A 109 13.64 -0.02 9.05
C LEU A 109 14.04 0.53 10.44
N ASP A 110 13.56 -0.08 11.52
CA ASP A 110 13.95 0.29 12.89
C ASP A 110 15.44 0.02 13.13
N ALA A 111 15.97 -1.11 12.64
CA ALA A 111 17.40 -1.43 12.70
C ALA A 111 18.24 -0.46 11.84
N ALA A 112 17.78 -0.13 10.63
CA ALA A 112 18.44 0.83 9.76
C ALA A 112 18.58 2.19 10.45
N LYS A 113 17.52 2.66 11.11
CA LYS A 113 17.55 3.89 11.90
C LYS A 113 18.51 3.78 13.10
N LYS A 114 18.47 2.66 13.84
CA LYS A 114 19.36 2.41 14.99
C LYS A 114 20.83 2.46 14.59
N TYR A 115 21.16 1.91 13.42
CA TYR A 115 22.51 1.82 12.90
C TYR A 115 22.87 2.94 11.92
N SER A 116 22.09 4.02 11.85
CA SER A 116 22.36 5.18 10.98
C SER A 116 22.59 4.80 9.50
N LEU A 117 21.81 3.82 9.01
CA LEU A 117 21.78 3.34 7.62
C LEU A 117 20.64 3.99 6.84
N ASP A 118 20.42 5.31 7.00
CA ASP A 118 19.24 5.98 6.41
C ASP A 118 19.15 5.83 4.88
N ALA A 119 20.28 5.66 4.21
CA ALA A 119 20.36 5.47 2.76
C ALA A 119 19.64 4.21 2.25
N ILE A 120 19.40 3.20 3.09
CA ILE A 120 18.79 1.93 2.67
C ILE A 120 17.25 1.98 2.73
N GLN A 121 16.68 2.94 3.46
CA GLN A 121 15.22 3.03 3.68
C GLN A 121 14.42 3.08 2.37
N PRO A 122 14.82 3.86 1.34
CA PRO A 122 14.11 3.86 0.05
C PRO A 122 14.12 2.50 -0.65
N ALA A 123 15.23 1.76 -0.58
CA ALA A 123 15.38 0.44 -1.19
C ALA A 123 14.52 -0.60 -0.46
N VAL A 124 14.58 -0.62 0.87
CA VAL A 124 13.73 -1.48 1.72
C VAL A 124 12.25 -1.22 1.41
N CYS A 125 11.84 0.04 1.34
CA CYS A 125 10.44 0.37 1.06
C CYS A 125 10.03 0.06 -0.39
N LYS A 126 10.91 0.14 -1.39
CA LYS A 126 10.59 -0.18 -2.79
C LYS A 126 9.96 -1.57 -2.96
N SER A 127 10.36 -2.54 -2.13
CA SER A 127 9.75 -3.88 -2.09
C SER A 127 8.24 -3.87 -1.81
N LEU A 128 7.74 -2.92 -1.00
CA LEU A 128 6.33 -2.77 -0.64
C LEU A 128 5.49 -2.04 -1.68
N PHE A 129 6.12 -1.18 -2.48
CA PHE A 129 5.42 -0.31 -3.43
C PHE A 129 5.25 -0.96 -4.81
N THR A 130 5.37 -2.29 -4.89
CA THR A 130 4.92 -3.01 -6.08
C THR A 130 3.39 -2.88 -6.24
N PRO A 131 2.86 -2.74 -7.47
CA PRO A 131 1.42 -2.55 -7.68
C PRO A 131 0.54 -3.63 -7.03
N LYS A 132 1.05 -4.87 -6.95
CA LYS A 132 0.35 -6.00 -6.33
C LYS A 132 0.20 -5.82 -4.82
N ILE A 133 1.30 -5.52 -4.12
CA ILE A 133 1.29 -5.35 -2.65
C ILE A 133 0.53 -4.09 -2.27
N LEU A 134 0.84 -2.97 -2.94
CA LEU A 134 0.23 -1.67 -2.65
C LEU A 134 -1.29 -1.69 -2.79
N ARG A 135 -1.82 -2.37 -3.81
CA ARG A 135 -3.28 -2.47 -4.01
C ARG A 135 -3.96 -3.31 -2.94
N ALA A 136 -3.32 -4.40 -2.49
CA ALA A 136 -3.89 -5.31 -1.51
C ALA A 136 -3.71 -4.84 -0.06
N ASN A 137 -2.73 -3.97 0.21
CA ASN A 137 -2.31 -3.58 1.55
C ASN A 137 -2.10 -2.06 1.70
N SER A 138 -2.87 -1.25 0.96
CA SER A 138 -2.67 0.21 0.84
C SER A 138 -2.54 0.92 2.20
N LEU A 139 -3.39 0.59 3.18
CA LEU A 139 -3.35 1.14 4.54
C LEU A 139 -2.08 0.76 5.31
N ARG A 140 -1.62 -0.50 5.17
CA ARG A 140 -0.40 -0.99 5.82
C ARG A 140 0.83 -0.34 5.20
N CYS A 141 0.87 -0.23 3.87
CA CYS A 141 1.91 0.49 3.14
C CYS A 141 1.96 1.98 3.52
N PHE A 142 0.79 2.63 3.69
CA PHE A 142 0.72 4.00 4.18
C PHE A 142 1.35 4.15 5.56
N ALA A 143 0.98 3.26 6.49
CA ALA A 143 1.49 3.32 7.86
C ALA A 143 3.01 3.13 7.93
N ILE A 144 3.56 2.17 7.17
CA ILE A 144 5.00 1.97 7.07
C ILE A 144 5.70 3.19 6.45
N ALA A 145 5.12 3.77 5.39
CA ALA A 145 5.69 4.97 4.77
C ALA A 145 5.71 6.18 5.71
N CYS A 146 4.67 6.37 6.53
CA CYS A 146 4.64 7.43 7.55
C CYS A 146 5.73 7.21 8.60
N ARG A 147 5.88 5.98 9.08
CA ARG A 147 6.91 5.58 10.04
C ARG A 147 8.32 5.82 9.49
N ALA A 148 8.53 5.49 8.21
CA ALA A 148 9.78 5.70 7.49
C ALA A 148 9.98 7.14 6.96
N ARG A 149 9.05 8.07 7.22
CA ARG A 149 9.11 9.47 6.75
C ARG A 149 9.26 9.61 5.23
N LEU A 150 8.73 8.65 4.47
CA LEU A 150 8.81 8.61 3.02
C LEU A 150 7.60 9.29 2.37
N GLN A 151 7.71 10.59 2.11
CA GLN A 151 6.59 11.42 1.68
C GLN A 151 5.93 10.97 0.37
N GLU A 152 6.72 10.66 -0.67
CA GLU A 152 6.19 10.23 -1.97
C GLU A 152 5.42 8.91 -1.85
N GLN A 153 5.95 7.98 -1.07
CA GLN A 153 5.37 6.68 -0.76
C GLN A 153 4.05 6.83 0.03
N CYS A 154 3.99 7.77 0.98
CA CYS A 154 2.75 8.10 1.68
C CYS A 154 1.66 8.58 0.70
N ILE A 155 2.03 9.45 -0.25
CA ILE A 155 1.08 9.96 -1.25
C ILE A 155 0.60 8.82 -2.16
N LEU A 156 1.50 7.96 -2.63
CA LEU A 156 1.14 6.80 -3.46
C LEU A 156 0.20 5.84 -2.74
N ALA A 157 0.50 5.51 -1.47
CA ALA A 157 -0.35 4.65 -0.67
C ALA A 157 -1.71 5.30 -0.40
N ALA A 158 -1.76 6.58 -0.02
CA ALA A 158 -3.01 7.31 0.23
C ALA A 158 -3.93 7.36 -0.99
N LYS A 159 -3.38 7.51 -2.20
CA LYS A 159 -4.21 7.38 -3.43
C LYS A 159 -4.82 5.99 -3.56
N CYS A 160 -4.09 4.94 -3.19
CA CYS A 160 -4.58 3.58 -3.25
C CYS A 160 -5.62 3.27 -2.15
N THR A 161 -5.60 3.97 -1.02
CA THR A 161 -6.60 3.78 0.05
C THR A 161 -7.99 4.31 -0.34
N LEU A 162 -8.12 5.12 -1.40
CA LEU A 162 -9.42 5.56 -1.93
C LEU A 162 -10.32 4.39 -2.41
N ARG A 163 -9.74 3.20 -2.56
CA ARG A 163 -10.45 1.94 -2.87
C ARG A 163 -11.06 1.27 -1.64
N GLU A 164 -10.58 1.64 -0.47
CA GLU A 164 -11.03 1.15 0.82
C GLU A 164 -12.10 2.09 1.37
N PRO A 165 -12.98 1.59 2.27
CA PRO A 165 -13.93 2.44 2.98
C PRO A 165 -13.25 3.63 3.66
N LEU A 166 -13.95 4.77 3.75
CA LEU A 166 -13.43 5.98 4.39
C LEU A 166 -12.98 5.69 5.82
N VAL A 167 -13.77 4.92 6.56
CA VAL A 167 -13.43 4.43 7.90
C VAL A 167 -12.98 2.98 7.75
N PRO A 168 -11.67 2.71 7.74
CA PRO A 168 -11.17 1.36 7.55
C PRO A 168 -11.40 0.49 8.79
N GLY A 169 -11.42 -0.83 8.58
CA GLY A 169 -11.30 -1.79 9.68
C GLY A 169 -9.92 -1.73 10.33
N TRP A 170 -9.79 -2.36 11.50
CA TRP A 170 -8.50 -2.45 12.19
C TRP A 170 -7.47 -3.24 11.35
N PHE A 171 -6.23 -2.74 11.32
CA PHE A 171 -5.08 -3.40 10.73
C PHE A 171 -3.88 -3.21 11.65
N LYS A 172 -2.97 -4.20 11.69
CA LYS A 172 -1.91 -4.24 12.70
C LYS A 172 -1.00 -3.00 12.66
N GLU A 173 -0.61 -2.56 11.47
CA GLU A 173 0.33 -1.46 11.28
C GLU A 173 -0.26 -0.08 11.60
N ILE A 174 -1.54 0.02 11.99
CA ILE A 174 -2.13 1.27 12.46
C ILE A 174 -1.41 1.80 13.72
N GLU A 175 -0.78 0.92 14.49
CA GLU A 175 0.04 1.28 15.66
C GLU A 175 1.31 2.08 15.29
N LEU A 176 1.70 2.07 14.01
CA LEU A 176 2.88 2.80 13.52
C LEU A 176 2.58 4.25 13.16
N VAL A 177 1.30 4.62 13.03
CA VAL A 177 0.88 5.98 12.68
C VAL A 177 0.39 6.72 13.91
N THR A 178 0.74 8.00 13.94
CA THR A 178 0.17 8.94 14.90
C THR A 178 -1.29 9.22 14.56
N SER A 179 -2.06 9.66 15.57
CA SER A 179 -3.44 10.11 15.35
C SER A 179 -3.54 11.26 14.35
N THR A 180 -2.52 12.12 14.27
CA THR A 180 -2.46 13.22 13.30
C THR A 180 -2.25 12.73 11.87
N GLU A 181 -1.39 11.74 11.65
CA GLU A 181 -1.18 11.16 10.31
C GLU A 181 -2.43 10.41 9.83
N LEU A 182 -3.07 9.65 10.73
CA LEU A 182 -4.33 8.98 10.42
C LEU A 182 -5.43 10.01 10.10
N LEU A 183 -5.57 11.07 10.90
CA LEU A 183 -6.54 12.13 10.65
C LEU A 183 -6.27 12.83 9.30
N SER A 184 -5.00 13.06 8.94
CA SER A 184 -4.62 13.59 7.63
C SER A 184 -5.06 12.67 6.49
N LEU A 185 -4.89 11.35 6.62
CA LEU A 185 -5.34 10.38 5.63
C LEU A 185 -6.86 10.39 5.46
N LEU A 186 -7.61 10.34 6.57
CA LEU A 186 -9.07 10.36 6.55
C LEU A 186 -9.61 11.68 5.96
N THR A 187 -8.97 12.80 6.30
CA THR A 187 -9.32 14.11 5.75
C THR A 187 -9.04 14.18 4.25
N TYR A 188 -7.91 13.62 3.80
CA TYR A 188 -7.57 13.50 2.39
C TYR A 188 -8.62 12.68 1.64
N HIS A 189 -8.97 11.49 2.16
CA HIS A 189 -9.98 10.60 1.57
C HIS A 189 -11.33 11.30 1.45
N ARG A 190 -11.81 11.93 2.52
CA ARG A 190 -13.05 12.72 2.50
C ARG A 190 -13.03 13.84 1.45
N LYS A 191 -11.93 14.59 1.36
CA LYS A 191 -11.78 15.66 0.34
C LYS A 191 -11.81 15.11 -1.09
N CYS A 192 -11.26 13.92 -1.32
CA CYS A 192 -11.38 13.23 -2.60
C CYS A 192 -12.84 12.86 -2.89
N SER A 193 -13.56 12.30 -1.92
CA SER A 193 -14.99 12.02 -2.05
C SER A 193 -15.79 13.28 -2.37
N ASP A 194 -15.58 14.37 -1.62
CA ASP A 194 -16.26 15.65 -1.82
C ASP A 194 -15.99 16.22 -3.23
N ALA A 195 -14.72 16.17 -3.69
CA ALA A 195 -14.35 16.61 -5.02
C ALA A 195 -15.09 15.82 -6.12
N VAL A 196 -15.23 14.49 -5.94
CA VAL A 196 -15.99 13.64 -6.86
C VAL A 196 -17.48 13.96 -6.81
N GLN A 197 -18.05 14.28 -5.65
CA GLN A 197 -19.48 14.63 -5.53
C GLN A 197 -19.85 15.89 -6.33
N THR A 198 -18.93 16.85 -6.50
CA THR A 198 -19.20 18.05 -7.33
C THR A 198 -19.58 17.71 -8.78
N LEU A 199 -19.15 16.54 -9.28
CA LEU A 199 -19.48 16.06 -10.63
C LEU A 199 -20.96 15.66 -10.77
N LYS A 200 -21.67 15.46 -9.65
CA LYS A 200 -23.10 15.13 -9.65
C LYS A 200 -23.97 16.34 -10.01
N ASP A 201 -23.51 17.54 -9.65
CA ASP A 201 -24.26 18.78 -9.83
C ASP A 201 -24.21 19.28 -11.29
N ASP A 202 -23.11 18.99 -11.99
CA ASP A 202 -22.95 19.28 -13.41
C ASP A 202 -22.48 18.03 -14.18
N LEU A 203 -23.37 17.45 -14.99
CA LEU A 203 -23.09 16.30 -15.85
C LEU A 203 -22.59 16.70 -17.25
N SER A 204 -22.17 17.95 -17.47
CA SER A 204 -21.62 18.43 -18.76
C SER A 204 -20.37 17.66 -19.21
N TRP A 205 -19.58 17.14 -18.25
CA TRP A 205 -18.39 16.32 -18.51
C TRP A 205 -18.70 14.96 -19.15
N ILE A 206 -19.96 14.50 -19.10
CA ILE A 206 -20.40 13.30 -19.82
C ILE A 206 -20.78 13.71 -21.27
N PRO A 207 -20.11 13.15 -22.30
CA PRO A 207 -20.45 13.40 -23.70
C PRO A 207 -21.92 13.10 -24.01
N ALA A 208 -22.52 13.88 -24.91
CA ALA A 208 -23.95 13.83 -25.19
C ALA A 208 -24.39 12.49 -25.83
N GLU A 209 -23.48 11.83 -26.53
CA GLU A 209 -23.59 10.52 -27.16
C GLU A 209 -23.65 9.37 -26.14
N LEU A 210 -23.00 9.53 -24.99
CA LEU A 210 -23.00 8.54 -23.90
C LEU A 210 -24.22 8.68 -23.00
N LYS A 211 -24.78 9.89 -22.91
CA LYS A 211 -26.06 10.11 -22.23
C LYS A 211 -27.14 9.29 -22.93
N PRO A 212 -28.08 8.69 -22.19
CA PRO A 212 -29.24 8.04 -22.79
C PRO A 212 -30.16 9.11 -23.40
N ARG A 213 -29.82 9.58 -24.61
CA ARG A 213 -30.76 10.25 -25.50
C ARG A 213 -31.55 9.16 -26.21
N TYR A 214 -32.79 9.00 -25.81
CA TYR A 214 -33.74 8.28 -26.62
C TYR A 214 -34.76 9.30 -27.11
N GLY A 215 -34.92 9.40 -28.43
CA GLY A 215 -36.09 10.06 -29.00
C GLY A 215 -37.38 9.37 -28.56
N SER A 216 -38.50 9.74 -29.15
CA SER A 216 -39.84 9.21 -28.88
C SER A 216 -39.99 7.66 -28.92
N SER A 217 -38.94 6.92 -29.27
CA SER A 217 -38.88 5.45 -29.39
C SER A 217 -38.59 4.68 -28.09
N CYS A 218 -38.20 5.33 -26.99
CA CYS A 218 -37.96 4.63 -25.72
C CYS A 218 -39.21 4.64 -24.83
N GLU A 219 -39.87 3.49 -24.72
CA GLU A 219 -41.05 3.26 -23.88
C GLU A 219 -40.70 2.74 -22.48
N CYS A 220 -39.62 3.22 -21.87
CA CYS A 220 -39.37 2.87 -20.46
C CYS A 220 -40.48 3.48 -19.59
N PRO A 221 -41.01 2.76 -18.58
CA PRO A 221 -41.91 3.36 -17.62
C PRO A 221 -41.15 4.47 -16.89
N ASP A 222 -41.47 5.73 -17.17
CA ASP A 222 -41.21 6.81 -16.22
C ASP A 222 -42.30 6.67 -15.14
N GLY A 223 -41.89 6.60 -13.87
CA GLY A 223 -42.81 6.50 -12.74
C GLY A 223 -44.08 7.37 -12.91
N GLU A 224 -45.24 6.72 -12.81
CA GLU A 224 -46.64 7.20 -12.81
C GLU A 224 -47.11 8.27 -13.83
N PHE A 225 -46.24 8.90 -14.63
CA PHE A 225 -46.64 9.94 -15.58
C PHE A 225 -45.99 9.75 -16.95
N LYS A 226 -46.81 9.27 -17.91
CA LYS A 226 -46.49 9.20 -19.35
C LYS A 226 -46.18 10.61 -19.90
N LYS A 227 -44.92 11.04 -19.85
CA LYS A 227 -44.39 12.11 -20.71
C LYS A 227 -43.17 11.60 -21.46
N SER A 228 -43.25 11.68 -22.78
CA SER A 228 -42.38 11.08 -23.79
C SER A 228 -41.01 11.74 -23.97
N SER A 229 -40.30 12.09 -22.89
CA SER A 229 -38.96 12.70 -22.99
C SER A 229 -38.12 12.64 -21.70
N GLY A 230 -38.25 11.55 -20.92
CA GLY A 230 -37.52 11.38 -19.67
C GLY A 230 -36.25 10.55 -19.79
N THR A 231 -35.26 10.88 -18.96
CA THR A 231 -34.08 10.04 -18.72
C THR A 231 -34.52 8.70 -18.11
N PRO A 232 -34.08 7.53 -18.60
CA PRO A 232 -34.52 6.24 -18.07
C PRO A 232 -34.22 6.06 -16.58
N ASP A 233 -35.10 5.39 -15.85
CA ASP A 233 -34.95 5.17 -14.41
C ASP A 233 -33.67 4.41 -14.04
N TRP A 234 -33.27 3.42 -14.84
CA TRP A 234 -32.00 2.70 -14.62
C TRP A 234 -30.78 3.64 -14.63
N TRP A 235 -30.81 4.71 -15.43
CA TRP A 235 -29.72 5.70 -15.51
C TRP A 235 -29.71 6.61 -14.28
N LYS A 236 -30.90 7.04 -13.83
CA LYS A 236 -31.05 7.79 -12.57
C LYS A 236 -30.52 6.96 -11.40
N SER A 237 -30.94 5.69 -11.30
CA SER A 237 -30.47 4.76 -10.28
C SER A 237 -28.98 4.49 -10.36
N PHE A 238 -28.43 4.32 -11.57
CA PHE A 238 -27.00 4.14 -11.78
C PHE A 238 -26.18 5.33 -11.27
N LEU A 239 -26.53 6.55 -11.66
CA LEU A 239 -25.81 7.74 -11.20
C LEU A 239 -25.95 7.88 -9.68
N PHE A 240 -27.16 7.71 -9.15
CA PHE A 240 -27.39 7.79 -7.71
C PHE A 240 -26.57 6.76 -6.93
N SER A 241 -26.61 5.48 -7.30
CA SER A 241 -25.87 4.42 -6.61
C SER A 241 -24.36 4.57 -6.77
N THR A 242 -23.89 5.01 -7.94
CA THR A 242 -22.47 5.21 -8.19
C THR A 242 -21.93 6.36 -7.34
N PHE A 243 -22.61 7.52 -7.32
CA PHE A 243 -22.17 8.62 -6.47
C PHE A 243 -22.30 8.30 -4.98
N LEU A 244 -23.27 7.48 -4.57
CA LEU A 244 -23.38 6.99 -3.20
C LEU A 244 -22.18 6.10 -2.83
N ASP A 245 -21.81 5.13 -3.67
CA ASP A 245 -20.65 4.27 -3.44
C ASP A 245 -19.33 5.08 -3.45
N LEU A 246 -19.24 6.11 -4.29
CA LEU A 246 -18.08 7.00 -4.39
C LEU A 246 -17.90 7.93 -3.17
N LEU A 247 -18.91 8.07 -2.29
CA LEU A 247 -18.72 8.76 -1.01
C LEU A 247 -17.78 7.98 -0.08
N ASP A 248 -17.94 6.66 -0.06
CA ASP A 248 -17.16 5.76 0.80
C ASP A 248 -15.89 5.27 0.09
N LYS A 249 -15.93 5.06 -1.23
CA LYS A 249 -14.83 4.51 -2.03
C LYS A 249 -14.68 5.27 -3.35
N PRO A 250 -14.04 6.45 -3.34
CA PRO A 250 -13.86 7.28 -4.54
C PRO A 250 -12.80 6.70 -5.49
N CYS A 251 -13.11 5.55 -6.10
CA CYS A 251 -12.22 4.81 -7.00
C CYS A 251 -12.93 4.32 -8.27
N ALA A 252 -12.14 3.99 -9.29
CA ALA A 252 -12.65 3.50 -10.57
C ALA A 252 -13.40 2.16 -10.43
N GLU A 253 -13.03 1.31 -9.48
CA GLU A 253 -13.72 0.03 -9.29
C GLU A 253 -15.14 0.16 -8.74
N SER A 254 -15.43 1.18 -7.94
CA SER A 254 -16.80 1.50 -7.53
C SER A 254 -17.68 1.81 -8.74
N ILE A 255 -17.13 2.56 -9.72
CA ILE A 255 -17.81 2.85 -10.99
C ILE A 255 -18.04 1.56 -11.78
N GLN A 256 -16.98 0.74 -11.96
CA GLN A 256 -17.06 -0.52 -12.70
C GLN A 256 -18.09 -1.49 -12.08
N SER A 257 -18.09 -1.62 -10.75
CA SER A 257 -19.03 -2.46 -10.01
C SER A 257 -20.48 -2.03 -10.28
N ASN A 258 -20.78 -0.72 -10.22
CA ASN A 258 -22.12 -0.21 -10.52
C ASN A 258 -22.52 -0.43 -11.98
N ILE A 259 -21.59 -0.28 -12.93
CA ILE A 259 -21.86 -0.55 -14.35
C ILE A 259 -22.20 -2.03 -14.58
N GLU A 260 -21.47 -2.95 -13.95
CA GLU A 260 -21.78 -4.38 -14.04
C GLU A 260 -23.12 -4.73 -13.37
N LYS A 261 -23.49 -4.08 -12.25
CA LYS A 261 -24.83 -4.20 -11.67
C LYS A 261 -25.91 -3.78 -12.69
N VAL A 262 -25.75 -2.63 -13.35
CA VAL A 262 -26.68 -2.14 -14.37
C VAL A 262 -26.78 -3.13 -15.54
N LYS A 263 -25.65 -3.61 -16.08
CA LYS A 263 -25.65 -4.60 -17.17
C LYS A 263 -26.37 -5.90 -16.78
N ARG A 264 -26.28 -6.35 -15.54
CA ARG A 264 -27.03 -7.51 -15.05
C ARG A 264 -28.53 -7.21 -14.97
N THR A 265 -28.91 -6.07 -14.42
CA THR A 265 -30.32 -5.64 -14.34
C THR A 265 -30.96 -5.49 -15.71
N LEU A 266 -30.21 -5.02 -16.72
CA LEU A 266 -30.69 -4.92 -18.10
C LEU A 266 -30.78 -6.28 -18.81
N ARG A 267 -29.93 -7.25 -18.47
CA ARG A 267 -29.92 -8.60 -19.08
C ARG A 267 -30.95 -9.56 -18.52
N ASN A 268 -31.37 -9.41 -17.25
CA ASN A 268 -32.30 -10.34 -16.63
C ASN A 268 -33.71 -10.25 -17.26
N GLU A 269 -34.07 -11.28 -18.03
CA GLU A 269 -35.40 -11.48 -18.60
C GLU A 269 -36.30 -12.28 -17.63
N GLY A 270 -37.51 -11.77 -17.35
CA GLY A 270 -38.58 -12.50 -16.64
C GLY A 270 -38.92 -11.92 -15.26
N THR A 271 -40.17 -11.84 -14.81
CA THR A 271 -41.46 -12.41 -15.23
C THR A 271 -42.49 -11.35 -15.69
N PRO A 272 -43.56 -11.74 -16.40
CA PRO A 272 -44.59 -10.84 -16.96
C PRO A 272 -45.33 -9.93 -15.96
N TRP A 273 -45.23 -10.19 -14.64
CA TRP A 273 -46.03 -9.50 -13.61
C TRP A 273 -45.21 -8.63 -12.65
N ALA A 274 -43.89 -8.56 -12.77
CA ALA A 274 -43.09 -7.72 -11.89
C ALA A 274 -43.08 -6.25 -12.36
N VAL A 275 -43.73 -5.39 -11.58
CA VAL A 275 -43.67 -3.92 -11.65
C VAL A 275 -42.34 -3.47 -11.05
N SER A 276 -41.26 -3.52 -11.84
CA SER A 276 -39.95 -2.97 -11.45
C SER A 276 -39.11 -2.63 -12.69
N PRO A 277 -38.15 -1.69 -12.59
CA PRO A 277 -37.67 -0.84 -13.68
C PRO A 277 -36.75 -1.62 -14.64
N ARG A 278 -37.35 -2.35 -15.58
CA ARG A 278 -36.62 -3.08 -16.62
C ARG A 278 -36.46 -2.19 -17.85
N GLY A 279 -35.22 -2.10 -18.36
CA GLY A 279 -34.95 -1.36 -19.58
C GLY A 279 -35.73 -1.92 -20.78
N CYS A 280 -36.25 -1.03 -21.63
CA CYS A 280 -36.86 -1.39 -22.90
C CYS A 280 -35.84 -2.09 -23.83
N LYS A 281 -36.31 -2.75 -24.89
CA LYS A 281 -35.44 -3.46 -25.86
C LYS A 281 -34.28 -2.59 -26.36
N LEU A 282 -34.57 -1.34 -26.71
CA LEU A 282 -33.57 -0.36 -27.15
C LEU A 282 -32.50 -0.07 -26.09
N CYS A 283 -32.89 0.07 -24.81
CA CYS A 283 -31.94 0.25 -23.72
C CYS A 283 -31.04 -0.97 -23.53
N ARG A 284 -31.55 -2.20 -23.72
CA ARG A 284 -30.75 -3.42 -23.57
C ARG A 284 -29.71 -3.56 -24.67
N GLU A 285 -30.04 -3.15 -25.89
CA GLU A 285 -29.15 -3.22 -27.05
C GLU A 285 -28.07 -2.14 -27.01
N VAL A 286 -28.43 -0.90 -26.67
CA VAL A 286 -27.52 0.25 -26.80
C VAL A 286 -26.73 0.57 -25.53
N ALA A 287 -27.29 0.31 -24.35
CA ALA A 287 -26.64 0.70 -23.09
C ALA A 287 -25.31 -0.03 -22.81
N PRO A 288 -25.11 -1.33 -23.10
CA PRO A 288 -23.85 -2.02 -22.77
C PRO A 288 -22.60 -1.36 -23.37
N ASP A 289 -22.67 -0.96 -24.64
CA ASP A 289 -21.55 -0.32 -25.34
C ASP A 289 -21.31 1.10 -24.80
N ARG A 290 -22.38 1.90 -24.63
CA ARG A 290 -22.26 3.24 -24.04
C ARG A 290 -21.71 3.22 -22.62
N LEU A 291 -22.12 2.24 -21.81
CA LEU A 291 -21.63 2.07 -20.44
C LEU A 291 -20.15 1.71 -20.40
N ARG A 292 -19.64 0.97 -21.40
CA ARG A 292 -18.22 0.67 -21.51
C ARG A 292 -17.39 1.94 -21.70
N GLU A 293 -17.79 2.80 -22.65
CA GLU A 293 -17.12 4.08 -22.90
C GLU A 293 -17.28 5.05 -21.72
N LEU A 294 -18.47 5.09 -21.11
CA LEU A 294 -18.73 5.89 -19.93
C LEU A 294 -17.82 5.52 -18.76
N THR A 295 -17.49 4.24 -18.59
CA THR A 295 -16.54 3.79 -17.56
C THR A 295 -15.20 4.53 -17.69
N ILE A 296 -14.70 4.67 -18.91
CA ILE A 296 -13.41 5.30 -19.18
C ILE A 296 -13.50 6.79 -18.91
N VAL A 297 -14.53 7.46 -19.45
CA VAL A 297 -14.73 8.90 -19.25
C VAL A 297 -14.90 9.24 -17.77
N PHE A 298 -15.68 8.45 -17.03
CA PHE A 298 -15.92 8.68 -15.61
C PHE A 298 -14.66 8.38 -14.79
N ALA A 299 -13.94 7.29 -15.05
CA ALA A 299 -12.69 7.00 -14.35
C ALA A 299 -11.64 8.11 -14.57
N ASN A 300 -11.51 8.61 -15.80
CA ASN A 300 -10.62 9.73 -16.11
C ASN A 300 -11.04 11.01 -15.37
N LYS A 301 -12.34 11.31 -15.33
CA LYS A 301 -12.83 12.50 -14.64
C LYS A 301 -12.66 12.40 -13.12
N LEU A 302 -12.86 11.22 -12.56
CA LEU A 302 -12.58 10.90 -11.16
C LEU A 302 -11.10 11.13 -10.83
N GLU A 303 -10.19 10.62 -11.64
CA GLU A 303 -8.74 10.83 -11.45
C GLU A 303 -8.36 12.31 -11.59
N GLU A 304 -8.94 13.02 -12.57
CA GLU A 304 -8.71 14.45 -12.75
C GLU A 304 -9.09 15.27 -11.51
N VAL A 305 -10.25 15.03 -10.91
CA VAL A 305 -10.68 15.81 -9.73
C VAL A 305 -9.94 15.40 -8.47
N THR A 306 -9.68 14.10 -8.28
CA THR A 306 -8.99 13.60 -7.07
C THR A 306 -7.49 13.95 -7.08
N SER A 307 -6.84 14.02 -8.25
CA SER A 307 -5.43 14.42 -8.37
C SER A 307 -5.14 15.86 -7.92
N LYS A 308 -6.16 16.73 -7.94
CA LYS A 308 -6.07 18.12 -7.44
C LYS A 308 -6.06 18.20 -5.91
N VAL A 309 -6.51 17.15 -5.23
CA VAL A 309 -6.51 17.07 -3.76
C VAL A 309 -5.12 16.68 -3.28
N LYS A 310 -4.55 17.51 -2.39
CA LYS A 310 -3.23 17.26 -1.80
C LYS A 310 -3.36 16.62 -0.43
N LEU A 311 -2.60 15.55 -0.21
CA LEU A 311 -2.35 15.02 1.12
C LEU A 311 -1.39 15.97 1.86
N SER A 312 -1.74 16.35 3.09
CA SER A 312 -0.89 17.17 3.95
C SER A 312 -0.39 16.33 5.12
N LEU A 313 0.90 16.00 5.09
CA LEU A 313 1.61 15.37 6.19
C LEU A 313 2.67 16.36 6.71
N LYS A 314 2.88 16.36 8.02
CA LYS A 314 3.95 17.13 8.67
C LYS A 314 4.96 16.11 9.18
N PHE A 315 6.16 16.12 8.60
CA PHE A 315 7.29 15.29 9.02
C PHE A 315 8.30 16.14 9.77
#